data_AF-A0AAV5TYZ2-F1
#
_entry.id   AF-A0AAV5TYZ2-F1
#
_cell.length_a   1.000
_cell.length_b   1.000
_cell.length_c   1.000
_cell.angle_alpha   90.00
_cell.angle_beta   90.00
_cell.angle_gamma   90.00
#
_symmetry.space_group_name_H-M   'P 1'
#
loop_
_entity.id
_entity.type
_entity.pdbx_description
1 polymer ?
#
loop_
_entity_poly.entity_id
_entity_poly.type
_entity_poly.pdbx_seq_one_letter_code
_entity_poly.pdbx_strand_id
1 'polypeptide(L)'
;KQPPIDVITRNSTEWIVHEDGIFYRPKLNVVFSWLGYAFLAIIVDSSCRKSVFRKHLHNVYLILFFALIFDFLEMGMHLFFIFNRSDEEQREIWYLPTTTWKCTLGLWLYSSHFFLTYVEAMISIHRFFLKTVHVRFMYIGIGIVFALQASLLVASISFGSTEALDHHWSSVSCTSAYLLTGPTIVDILVTSLTTAITPVLSILMIINGIARNQEYSGVTAFLLISSLSMFDFLISLTSWFLSLGFVEMPEFLLDFIPSFVVVAWNMEDFRFPLLCLRATLTVSDIRRAVFSTITESITMLCSTKDNKKEEVLLKSVETDGRLDKTRLDNEIQEFDHLLSSVFAESNERNSKDHLLIREH
;
A
#
# COMPACT_ATOMS: atom_id res chain seq x y z
N LYS A 1 -35.15 22.84 -6.00
CA LYS A 1 -35.82 21.83 -6.85
C LYS A 1 -34.73 21.14 -7.65
N GLN A 2 -34.32 19.94 -7.21
CA GLN A 2 -33.46 19.07 -8.03
C GLN A 2 -34.19 18.83 -9.36
N PRO A 3 -33.54 19.01 -10.52
CA PRO A 3 -34.08 18.42 -11.73
C PRO A 3 -34.18 16.90 -11.52
N PRO A 4 -35.24 16.24 -12.02
CA PRO A 4 -35.29 14.79 -11.99
C PRO A 4 -34.04 14.23 -12.69
N ILE A 5 -33.39 13.27 -12.02
CA ILE A 5 -32.18 12.56 -12.48
C ILE A 5 -32.38 11.91 -13.87
N ASP A 6 -33.64 11.74 -14.28
CA ASP A 6 -34.04 11.12 -15.56
C ASP A 6 -33.74 11.94 -16.83
N VAL A 7 -33.17 13.16 -16.72
CA VAL A 7 -32.82 13.98 -17.90
C VAL A 7 -31.38 14.51 -17.81
N ILE A 8 -30.46 13.79 -17.18
CA ILE A 8 -29.06 13.87 -17.61
C ILE A 8 -29.02 13.13 -18.94
N THR A 9 -28.80 13.90 -20.01
CA THR A 9 -28.74 13.40 -21.38
C THR A 9 -27.90 12.12 -21.44
N ARG A 10 -28.50 11.00 -21.87
CA ARG A 10 -27.84 9.70 -22.16
C ARG A 10 -26.57 9.77 -23.03
N ASN A 11 -26.20 10.96 -23.50
CA ASN A 11 -25.05 11.23 -24.36
C ASN A 11 -23.91 12.00 -23.67
N SER A 12 -24.04 12.46 -22.42
CA SER A 12 -22.91 13.09 -21.71
C SER A 12 -22.09 12.07 -20.92
N THR A 13 -20.78 12.03 -21.20
CA THR A 13 -19.83 11.25 -20.40
C THR A 13 -19.30 12.13 -19.27
N GLU A 14 -19.54 11.72 -18.04
CA GLU A 14 -19.17 12.46 -16.84
C GLU A 14 -18.56 11.50 -15.81
N TRP A 15 -17.57 11.97 -15.07
CA TRP A 15 -17.16 11.32 -13.83
C TRP A 15 -18.13 11.73 -12.73
N ILE A 16 -18.62 10.75 -11.98
CA ILE A 16 -19.42 10.94 -10.78
C ILE A 16 -18.51 10.65 -9.59
N VAL A 17 -18.34 11.64 -8.72
CA VAL A 17 -17.58 11.51 -7.47
C VAL A 17 -18.53 11.67 -6.31
N HIS A 18 -18.68 10.63 -5.50
CA HIS A 18 -19.49 10.63 -4.29
C HIS A 18 -18.61 11.00 -3.09
N GLU A 19 -18.90 12.14 -2.45
CA GLU A 19 -18.21 12.62 -1.23
C GLU A 19 -18.87 12.08 0.06
N ASP A 20 -20.01 11.40 -0.05
CA ASP A 20 -20.72 10.83 1.10
C ASP A 20 -19.82 9.90 1.93
N GLY A 21 -19.38 10.47 3.06
CA GLY A 21 -18.97 9.84 4.31
C GLY A 21 -18.29 8.48 4.24
N ILE A 22 -17.01 8.46 4.64
CA ILE A 22 -16.16 7.28 4.96
C ILE A 22 -15.33 6.75 3.78
N PHE A 23 -15.85 6.70 2.54
CA PHE A 23 -15.27 5.83 1.50
C PHE A 23 -14.20 6.42 0.58
N TYR A 24 -14.13 7.74 0.39
CA TYR A 24 -13.18 8.35 -0.55
C TYR A 24 -12.49 9.56 0.04
N ARG A 25 -11.19 9.43 0.26
CA ARG A 25 -10.36 10.46 0.88
C ARG A 25 -9.14 10.74 0.01
N PRO A 26 -9.31 11.39 -1.16
CA PRO A 26 -8.23 11.57 -2.12
C PRO A 26 -7.05 12.34 -1.54
N LYS A 27 -7.30 13.33 -0.68
CA LYS A 27 -6.25 14.07 0.04
C LYS A 27 -5.43 13.17 0.97
N LEU A 28 -6.11 12.23 1.62
CA LEU A 28 -5.47 11.28 2.55
C LEU A 28 -4.63 10.27 1.76
N ASN A 29 -5.17 9.71 0.69
CA ASN A 29 -4.46 8.82 -0.23
C ASN A 29 -3.15 9.48 -0.72
N VAL A 30 -3.21 10.72 -1.23
CA VAL A 30 -2.01 11.47 -1.64
C VAL A 30 -0.96 11.59 -0.52
N VAL A 31 -1.36 11.95 0.71
CA VAL A 31 -0.42 12.04 1.85
C VAL A 31 0.22 10.68 2.16
N PHE A 32 -0.57 9.60 2.12
CA PHE A 32 -0.09 8.25 2.38
C PHE A 32 0.80 7.70 1.26
N SER A 33 0.53 8.02 -0.02
CA SER A 33 1.42 7.70 -1.13
C SER A 33 2.78 8.38 -0.96
N TRP A 34 2.81 9.67 -0.60
CA TRP A 34 4.07 10.37 -0.27
C TRP A 34 4.84 9.71 0.87
N LEU A 35 4.14 9.31 1.93
CA LEU A 35 4.75 8.56 3.04
C LEU A 35 5.30 7.21 2.57
N GLY A 36 4.56 6.51 1.70
CA GLY A 36 5.01 5.29 1.05
C GLY A 36 6.29 5.50 0.24
N TYR A 37 6.38 6.58 -0.55
CA TYR A 37 7.58 6.88 -1.35
C TYR A 37 8.80 7.14 -0.47
N ALA A 38 8.61 7.88 0.62
CA ALA A 38 9.66 8.10 1.61
C ALA A 38 10.12 6.78 2.24
N PHE A 39 9.19 5.90 2.63
CA PHE A 39 9.53 4.58 3.16
C PHE A 39 10.25 3.71 2.14
N LEU A 40 9.79 3.67 0.89
CA LEU A 40 10.46 2.91 -0.16
C LEU A 40 11.89 3.42 -0.39
N ALA A 41 12.10 4.74 -0.40
CA ALA A 41 13.43 5.33 -0.53
C ALA A 41 14.36 4.88 0.61
N ILE A 42 13.88 4.89 1.86
CA ILE A 42 14.63 4.40 3.03
C ILE A 42 14.95 2.90 2.87
N ILE A 43 13.98 2.08 2.48
CA ILE A 43 14.15 0.64 2.27
C ILE A 43 15.20 0.35 1.18
N VAL A 44 15.15 1.08 0.06
CA VAL A 44 16.10 0.92 -1.05
C VAL A 44 17.50 1.38 -0.65
N ASP A 45 17.65 2.57 -0.06
CA ASP A 45 18.95 3.09 0.38
C ASP A 45 19.59 2.15 1.42
N SER A 46 18.85 1.78 2.47
CA SER A 46 19.34 0.88 3.53
C SER A 46 19.78 -0.47 2.99
N SER A 47 18.99 -1.08 2.10
CA SER A 47 19.31 -2.38 1.50
C SER A 47 20.44 -2.32 0.48
N CYS A 48 20.64 -1.19 -0.21
CA CYS A 48 21.80 -0.97 -1.07
C CYS A 48 23.08 -0.88 -0.23
N ARG A 49 23.07 -0.06 0.84
CA ARG A 49 24.22 0.09 1.76
C ARG A 49 24.63 -1.24 2.40
N LYS A 50 23.66 -2.08 2.74
CA LYS A 50 23.90 -3.39 3.39
C LYS A 50 23.97 -4.57 2.40
N SER A 51 24.02 -4.30 1.08
CA SER A 51 24.08 -5.33 0.02
C SER A 51 22.94 -6.39 0.04
N VAL A 52 21.81 -6.05 0.66
CA VAL A 52 20.61 -6.90 0.76
C VAL A 52 19.75 -6.81 -0.52
N PHE A 53 19.84 -5.69 -1.25
CA PHE A 53 18.98 -5.38 -2.39
C PHE A 53 18.96 -6.49 -3.45
N ARG A 54 20.14 -6.95 -3.90
CA ARG A 54 20.25 -7.96 -4.96
C ARG A 54 19.62 -9.31 -4.59
N LYS A 55 19.67 -9.69 -3.31
CA LYS A 55 19.12 -10.96 -2.81
C LYS A 55 17.59 -11.02 -2.95
N HIS A 56 16.92 -9.88 -2.79
CA HIS A 56 15.47 -9.77 -2.79
C HIS A 56 14.89 -9.05 -4.03
N LEU A 57 15.75 -8.77 -5.03
CA LEU A 57 15.39 -8.02 -6.24
C LEU A 57 14.18 -8.62 -6.97
N HIS A 58 14.21 -9.93 -7.18
CA HIS A 58 13.23 -10.66 -7.98
C HIS A 58 11.97 -11.07 -7.21
N ASN A 59 11.92 -10.78 -5.90
CA ASN A 59 10.80 -11.15 -5.04
C ASN A 59 10.18 -9.86 -4.47
N VAL A 60 10.70 -9.39 -3.34
CA VAL A 60 10.13 -8.26 -2.59
C VAL A 60 10.20 -6.97 -3.41
N TYR A 61 11.37 -6.64 -3.96
CA TYR A 61 11.52 -5.38 -4.71
C TYR A 61 10.71 -5.36 -5.98
N LEU A 62 10.56 -6.51 -6.67
CA LEU A 62 9.71 -6.59 -7.85
C LEU A 62 8.27 -6.19 -7.52
N ILE A 63 7.71 -6.71 -6.41
CA ILE A 63 6.37 -6.33 -5.92
C ILE A 63 6.33 -4.84 -5.58
N LEU A 64 7.31 -4.35 -4.80
CA LEU A 64 7.34 -2.93 -4.41
C LEU A 64 7.48 -1.99 -5.62
N PHE A 65 8.22 -2.38 -6.67
CA PHE A 65 8.35 -1.58 -7.89
C PHE A 65 7.04 -1.52 -8.68
N PHE A 66 6.34 -2.65 -8.83
CA PHE A 66 5.03 -2.63 -9.48
C PHE A 66 3.99 -1.88 -8.65
N ALA A 67 4.01 -2.06 -7.32
CA ALA A 67 3.16 -1.32 -6.40
C ALA A 67 3.40 0.20 -6.52
N LEU A 68 4.66 0.64 -6.61
CA LEU A 68 5.02 2.04 -6.83
C LEU A 68 4.45 2.59 -8.14
N ILE A 69 4.53 1.83 -9.23
CA ILE A 69 4.03 2.27 -10.54
C ILE A 69 2.51 2.47 -10.48
N PHE A 70 1.77 1.53 -9.90
CA PHE A 70 0.31 1.63 -9.82
C PHE A 70 -0.15 2.70 -8.84
N ASP A 71 0.51 2.81 -7.67
CA ASP A 71 0.24 3.88 -6.72
C ASP A 71 0.51 5.27 -7.33
N PHE A 72 1.55 5.42 -8.16
CA PHE A 72 1.80 6.68 -8.87
C PHE A 72 0.68 7.02 -9.87
N LEU A 73 0.15 6.02 -10.59
CA LEU A 73 -0.97 6.21 -11.52
C LEU A 73 -2.26 6.58 -10.77
N GLU A 74 -2.53 5.90 -9.66
CA GLU A 74 -3.67 6.16 -8.77
C GLU A 74 -3.60 7.54 -8.12
N MET A 75 -2.44 7.90 -7.56
CA MET A 75 -2.19 9.24 -7.04
C MET A 75 -2.42 10.31 -8.12
N GLY A 76 -2.00 10.07 -9.36
CA GLY A 76 -2.27 10.96 -10.49
C GLY A 76 -3.77 11.20 -10.72
N MET A 77 -4.58 10.14 -10.62
CA MET A 77 -6.05 10.24 -10.70
C MET A 77 -6.63 11.03 -9.52
N HIS A 78 -6.18 10.78 -8.29
CA HIS A 78 -6.64 11.55 -7.12
C HIS A 78 -6.28 13.03 -7.21
N LEU A 79 -5.07 13.37 -7.66
CA LEU A 79 -4.66 14.74 -7.89
C LEU A 79 -5.54 15.41 -8.94
N PHE A 80 -5.86 14.71 -10.03
CA PHE A 80 -6.79 15.20 -11.04
C PHE A 80 -8.16 15.56 -10.45
N PHE A 81 -8.73 14.73 -9.57
CA PHE A 81 -9.99 15.04 -8.90
C PHE A 81 -9.87 16.18 -7.87
N ILE A 82 -8.76 16.27 -7.14
CA ILE A 82 -8.53 17.34 -6.18
C ILE A 82 -8.45 18.70 -6.89
N PHE A 83 -7.70 18.80 -8.01
CA PHE A 83 -7.50 20.07 -8.72
C PHE A 83 -8.70 20.51 -9.55
N ASN A 84 -9.55 19.59 -9.99
CA ASN A 84 -10.77 19.91 -10.74
C ASN A 84 -12.02 20.04 -9.85
N ARG A 85 -11.88 19.96 -8.52
CA ARG A 85 -12.96 20.26 -7.59
C ARG A 85 -13.29 21.75 -7.68
N SER A 86 -14.54 22.07 -8.02
CA SER A 86 -15.05 23.45 -7.95
C SER A 86 -15.35 23.82 -6.49
N ASP A 87 -14.84 24.97 -6.03
CA ASP A 87 -15.10 25.49 -4.68
C ASP A 87 -16.60 25.85 -4.47
N GLU A 88 -17.37 26.01 -5.55
CA GLU A 88 -18.77 26.42 -5.50
C GLU A 88 -19.76 25.28 -5.24
N GLU A 89 -19.35 24.02 -5.35
CA GLU A 89 -20.23 22.86 -5.11
C GLU A 89 -19.96 22.22 -3.74
N GLN A 90 -20.62 22.72 -2.69
CA GLN A 90 -20.86 21.98 -1.44
C GLN A 90 -21.89 20.85 -1.66
N ARG A 91 -21.80 20.12 -2.77
CA ARG A 91 -22.70 19.00 -3.07
C ARG A 91 -22.04 17.70 -2.62
N GLU A 92 -22.85 16.77 -2.15
CA GLU A 92 -22.45 15.40 -1.80
C GLU A 92 -21.97 14.60 -3.03
N ILE A 93 -22.38 15.00 -4.24
CA ILE A 93 -22.02 14.36 -5.51
C ILE A 93 -21.56 15.42 -6.49
N TRP A 94 -20.40 15.20 -7.12
CA TRP A 94 -19.86 16.09 -8.16
C TRP A 94 -19.79 15.39 -9.51
N TYR A 95 -20.03 16.18 -10.55
CA TYR A 95 -20.01 15.74 -11.93
C TYR A 95 -18.89 16.45 -12.66
N LEU A 96 -17.90 15.70 -13.14
CA LEU A 96 -16.80 16.26 -13.92
C LEU A 96 -16.93 15.84 -15.38
N PRO A 97 -17.26 16.76 -16.30
CA PRO A 97 -17.44 16.43 -17.71
C PRO A 97 -16.14 15.90 -18.32
N THR A 98 -16.27 14.84 -19.11
CA THR A 98 -15.13 14.14 -19.70
C THR A 98 -15.53 13.49 -21.02
N THR A 99 -14.64 12.68 -21.57
CA THR A 99 -14.86 11.93 -22.80
C THR A 99 -14.81 10.43 -22.52
N THR A 100 -15.59 9.63 -23.25
CA THR A 100 -15.71 8.17 -23.04
C THR A 100 -14.35 7.46 -23.02
N TRP A 101 -13.40 7.86 -23.87
CA TRP A 101 -12.06 7.26 -23.89
C TRP A 101 -11.25 7.58 -22.62
N LYS A 102 -11.38 8.79 -22.06
CA LYS A 102 -10.76 9.16 -20.77
C LYS A 102 -11.37 8.39 -19.62
N CYS A 103 -12.67 8.15 -19.65
CA CYS A 103 -13.32 7.28 -18.67
C CYS A 103 -12.85 5.84 -18.77
N THR A 104 -12.79 5.30 -19.99
CA THR A 104 -12.29 3.95 -20.24
C THR A 104 -10.86 3.78 -19.73
N LEU A 105 -9.99 4.75 -20.04
CA LEU A 105 -8.61 4.78 -19.54
C LEU A 105 -8.55 4.91 -18.02
N GLY A 106 -9.34 5.81 -17.43
CA GLY A 106 -9.38 6.03 -15.99
C GLY A 106 -9.87 4.79 -15.23
N LEU A 107 -10.89 4.10 -15.74
CA LEU A 107 -11.37 2.83 -15.19
C LEU A 107 -10.30 1.74 -15.31
N TRP A 108 -9.62 1.64 -16.45
CA TRP A 108 -8.52 0.68 -16.63
C TRP A 108 -7.35 0.97 -15.68
N LEU A 109 -6.98 2.24 -15.50
CA LEU A 109 -5.97 2.68 -14.53
C LEU A 109 -6.42 2.36 -13.10
N TYR A 110 -7.69 2.59 -12.79
CA TYR A 110 -8.25 2.24 -11.49
C TYR A 110 -8.18 0.74 -11.25
N SER A 111 -8.57 -0.10 -12.21
CA SER A 111 -8.46 -1.57 -12.14
C SER A 111 -7.01 -2.08 -12.19
N SER A 112 -6.03 -1.23 -12.51
CA SER A 112 -4.63 -1.67 -12.64
C SER A 112 -4.02 -2.13 -11.31
N HIS A 113 -4.60 -1.78 -10.15
CA HIS A 113 -4.15 -2.30 -8.85
C HIS A 113 -4.25 -3.84 -8.76
N PHE A 114 -5.15 -4.46 -9.53
CA PHE A 114 -5.24 -5.92 -9.65
C PHE A 114 -4.02 -6.52 -10.36
N PHE A 115 -3.26 -5.77 -11.16
CA PHE A 115 -2.04 -6.30 -11.80
C PHE A 115 -0.98 -6.72 -10.79
N LEU A 116 -1.00 -6.15 -9.59
CA LEU A 116 -0.10 -6.56 -8.53
C LEU A 116 -0.37 -8.01 -8.09
N THR A 117 -1.61 -8.52 -8.16
CA THR A 117 -1.92 -9.91 -7.79
C THR A 117 -1.31 -10.90 -8.78
N TYR A 118 -1.21 -10.55 -10.05
CA TYR A 118 -0.50 -11.35 -11.05
C TYR A 118 1.00 -11.44 -10.75
N VAL A 119 1.62 -10.33 -10.34
CA VAL A 119 3.04 -10.31 -9.93
C VAL A 119 3.25 -11.19 -8.70
N GLU A 120 2.39 -11.04 -7.68
CA GLU A 120 2.44 -11.86 -6.46
C GLU A 120 2.22 -13.35 -6.75
N ALA A 121 1.29 -13.70 -7.64
CA ALA A 121 1.00 -15.07 -8.04
C ALA A 121 2.18 -15.68 -8.80
N MET A 122 2.78 -14.94 -9.75
CA MET A 122 3.95 -15.40 -10.51
C MET A 122 5.16 -15.64 -9.61
N ILE A 123 5.41 -14.76 -8.64
CA ILE A 123 6.46 -14.94 -7.64
C ILE A 123 6.14 -16.16 -6.75
N SER A 124 4.89 -16.34 -6.33
CA SER A 124 4.48 -17.47 -5.50
C SER A 124 4.59 -18.81 -6.23
N ILE A 125 4.20 -18.87 -7.50
CA ILE A 125 4.38 -20.03 -8.38
C ILE A 125 5.88 -20.33 -8.52
N HIS A 126 6.69 -19.32 -8.87
CA HIS A 126 8.13 -19.49 -9.01
C HIS A 126 8.79 -20.03 -7.73
N ARG A 127 8.35 -19.55 -6.56
CA ARG A 127 8.83 -20.00 -5.25
C ARG A 127 8.24 -21.35 -4.82
N PHE A 128 7.06 -21.72 -5.27
CA PHE A 128 6.48 -23.02 -4.97
C PHE A 128 7.24 -24.14 -5.73
N PHE A 129 7.57 -23.90 -6.99
CA PHE A 129 8.31 -24.85 -7.85
C PHE A 129 9.85 -24.75 -7.70
N LEU A 130 10.35 -24.24 -6.57
CA LEU A 130 11.77 -23.95 -6.29
C LEU A 130 12.75 -25.02 -6.81
N LYS A 131 13.59 -24.59 -7.77
CA LYS A 131 14.80 -25.18 -8.40
C LYS A 131 14.72 -25.38 -9.91
N THR A 132 13.53 -25.54 -10.49
CA THR A 132 13.43 -25.98 -11.90
C THR A 132 13.20 -24.84 -12.89
N VAL A 133 12.57 -23.75 -12.45
CA VAL A 133 12.14 -22.66 -13.34
C VAL A 133 13.06 -21.46 -13.21
N HIS A 134 13.65 -21.01 -14.33
CA HIS A 134 14.50 -19.83 -14.36
C HIS A 134 13.68 -18.55 -14.13
N VAL A 135 14.25 -17.57 -13.43
CA VAL A 135 13.63 -16.23 -13.17
C VAL A 135 13.15 -15.54 -14.47
N ARG A 136 13.75 -15.86 -15.64
CA ARG A 136 13.33 -15.32 -16.94
C ARG A 136 11.88 -15.66 -17.27
N PHE A 137 11.42 -16.87 -16.92
CA PHE A 137 10.04 -17.28 -17.16
C PHE A 137 9.03 -16.45 -16.36
N MET A 138 9.38 -16.08 -15.13
CA MET A 138 8.56 -15.18 -14.32
C MET A 138 8.40 -13.82 -15.00
N TYR A 139 9.49 -13.22 -15.49
CA TYR A 139 9.44 -11.95 -16.21
C TYR A 139 8.69 -12.03 -17.55
N ILE A 140 8.84 -13.13 -18.29
CA ILE A 140 8.08 -13.37 -19.53
C ILE A 140 6.59 -13.48 -19.21
N GLY A 141 6.22 -14.24 -18.17
CA GLY A 141 4.83 -14.38 -17.74
C GLY A 141 4.19 -13.05 -17.35
N ILE A 142 4.90 -12.24 -16.53
CA ILE A 142 4.47 -10.88 -16.19
C ILE A 142 4.31 -10.04 -17.47
N GLY A 143 5.30 -10.03 -18.36
CA GLY A 143 5.25 -9.28 -19.61
C GLY A 143 4.06 -9.66 -20.51
N ILE A 144 3.73 -10.96 -20.59
CA ILE A 144 2.55 -11.45 -21.34
C ILE A 144 1.26 -10.89 -20.74
N VAL A 145 1.10 -10.94 -19.41
CA VAL A 145 -0.10 -10.40 -18.74
C VAL A 145 -0.24 -8.91 -19.06
N PHE A 146 0.81 -8.12 -18.90
CA PHE A 146 0.79 -6.69 -19.22
C PHE A 146 0.45 -6.43 -20.70
N ALA A 147 1.02 -7.20 -21.62
CA ALA A 147 0.74 -7.07 -23.05
C ALA A 147 -0.72 -7.40 -23.38
N LEU A 148 -1.28 -8.45 -22.78
CA LEU A 148 -2.68 -8.81 -22.95
C LEU A 148 -3.62 -7.72 -22.41
N GLN A 149 -3.28 -7.13 -21.27
CA GLN A 149 -4.09 -6.08 -20.65
C GLN A 149 -4.06 -4.77 -21.43
N ALA A 150 -2.89 -4.37 -21.91
CA ALA A 150 -2.77 -3.24 -22.82
C ALA A 150 -3.52 -3.51 -24.14
N SER A 151 -3.45 -4.73 -24.67
CA SER A 151 -4.19 -5.12 -25.88
C SER A 151 -5.70 -5.08 -25.65
N LEU A 152 -6.17 -5.51 -24.47
CA LEU A 152 -7.58 -5.43 -24.09
C LEU A 152 -8.04 -3.97 -24.01
N LEU A 153 -7.27 -3.08 -23.40
CA LEU A 153 -7.57 -1.65 -23.37
C LEU A 153 -7.69 -1.06 -24.79
N VAL A 154 -6.71 -1.33 -25.65
CA VAL A 154 -6.70 -0.84 -27.04
C VAL A 154 -7.90 -1.41 -27.81
N ALA A 155 -8.22 -2.69 -27.63
CA ALA A 155 -9.36 -3.34 -28.25
C ALA A 155 -10.68 -2.74 -27.75
N SER A 156 -10.81 -2.48 -26.45
CA SER A 156 -11.98 -1.82 -25.87
C SER A 156 -12.17 -0.43 -26.47
N ILE A 157 -11.13 0.39 -26.56
CA ILE A 157 -11.23 1.74 -27.17
C ILE A 157 -11.57 1.65 -28.67
N SER A 158 -11.07 0.65 -29.38
CA SER A 158 -11.21 0.56 -30.85
C SER A 158 -12.51 -0.10 -31.31
N PHE A 159 -13.01 -1.08 -30.54
CA PHE A 159 -14.11 -1.96 -30.93
C PHE A 159 -15.21 -2.09 -29.88
N GLY A 160 -14.98 -1.57 -28.66
CA GLY A 160 -15.95 -1.63 -27.59
C GLY A 160 -17.19 -0.79 -27.88
N SER A 161 -18.34 -1.28 -27.42
CA SER A 161 -19.57 -0.49 -27.38
C SER A 161 -19.53 0.47 -26.19
N THR A 162 -20.10 1.66 -26.37
CA THR A 162 -20.37 2.56 -25.24
C THR A 162 -21.45 1.93 -24.38
N GLU A 163 -21.10 1.51 -23.17
CA GLU A 163 -22.04 1.00 -22.18
C GLU A 163 -22.25 2.06 -21.10
N ALA A 164 -23.50 2.25 -20.68
CA ALA A 164 -23.82 3.07 -19.53
C ALA A 164 -23.45 2.30 -18.26
N LEU A 165 -22.63 2.90 -17.41
CA LEU A 165 -22.17 2.33 -16.15
C LEU A 165 -22.98 2.95 -15.02
N ASP A 166 -24.18 2.41 -14.77
CA ASP A 166 -25.05 2.83 -13.65
C ASP A 166 -24.58 2.21 -12.33
N HIS A 167 -23.29 2.32 -12.03
CA HIS A 167 -22.67 1.65 -10.88
C HIS A 167 -22.34 2.66 -9.78
N HIS A 168 -23.23 2.72 -8.78
CA HIS A 168 -23.05 3.50 -7.55
C HIS A 168 -22.10 2.85 -6.52
N TRP A 169 -21.36 1.81 -6.92
CA TRP A 169 -20.61 0.97 -5.97
C TRP A 169 -19.19 1.48 -5.72
N SER A 170 -18.69 2.39 -6.57
CA SER A 170 -17.43 3.06 -6.36
C SER A 170 -17.67 4.53 -6.05
N SER A 171 -16.86 5.06 -5.15
CA SER A 171 -16.85 6.48 -4.82
C SER A 171 -16.45 7.38 -6.00
N VAL A 172 -15.80 6.80 -6.99
CA VAL A 172 -15.51 7.42 -8.28
C VAL A 172 -16.01 6.47 -9.36
N SER A 173 -17.01 6.88 -10.12
CA SER A 173 -17.54 6.12 -11.26
C SER A 173 -17.62 7.02 -12.48
N CYS A 174 -17.76 6.42 -13.66
CA CYS A 174 -18.04 7.18 -14.88
C CYS A 174 -19.36 6.72 -15.47
N THR A 175 -20.13 7.65 -16.04
CA THR A 175 -21.44 7.34 -16.65
C THR A 175 -21.34 6.43 -17.86
N SER A 176 -20.22 6.46 -18.59
CA SER A 176 -20.04 5.63 -19.79
C SER A 176 -18.59 5.29 -20.09
N ALA A 177 -18.37 4.07 -20.56
CA ALA A 177 -17.05 3.59 -21.01
C ALA A 177 -17.19 2.66 -22.22
N TYR A 178 -16.09 2.49 -22.96
CA TYR A 178 -16.00 1.47 -23.99
C TYR A 178 -15.66 0.13 -23.34
N LEU A 179 -16.57 -0.84 -23.48
CA LEU A 179 -16.40 -2.17 -22.92
C LEU A 179 -16.53 -3.24 -24.00
N LEU A 180 -15.75 -4.30 -23.84
CA LEU A 180 -15.89 -5.55 -24.57
C LEU A 180 -16.36 -6.59 -23.55
N THR A 181 -17.67 -6.71 -23.36
CA THR A 181 -18.29 -7.46 -22.25
C THR A 181 -17.69 -8.87 -22.08
N GLY A 182 -17.57 -9.64 -23.17
CA GLY A 182 -17.00 -10.99 -23.14
C GLY A 182 -15.56 -11.03 -22.62
N PRO A 183 -14.59 -10.37 -23.30
CA PRO A 183 -13.22 -10.24 -22.81
C PRO A 183 -13.10 -9.69 -21.37
N THR A 184 -13.90 -8.70 -20.99
CA THR A 184 -13.92 -8.14 -19.63
C THR A 184 -14.35 -9.17 -18.58
N ILE A 185 -15.38 -9.99 -18.87
CA ILE A 185 -15.79 -11.08 -17.98
C ILE A 185 -14.67 -12.11 -17.80
N VAL A 186 -14.00 -12.49 -18.89
CA VAL A 186 -12.87 -13.43 -18.84
C VAL A 186 -11.75 -12.84 -17.98
N ASP A 187 -11.44 -11.56 -18.15
CA ASP A 187 -10.42 -10.87 -17.37
C ASP A 187 -10.74 -10.84 -15.86
N ILE A 188 -11.99 -10.54 -15.48
CA ILE A 188 -12.45 -10.57 -14.09
C ILE A 188 -12.28 -11.98 -13.49
N LEU A 189 -12.66 -13.03 -14.24
CA LEU A 189 -12.53 -14.41 -13.78
C LEU A 189 -11.06 -14.82 -13.60
N VAL A 190 -10.19 -14.48 -14.54
CA VAL A 190 -8.76 -14.78 -14.47
C VAL A 190 -8.12 -14.02 -13.30
N THR A 191 -8.47 -12.75 -13.12
CA THR A 191 -8.00 -11.92 -12.01
C THR A 191 -8.44 -12.52 -10.66
N SER A 192 -9.71 -12.91 -10.54
CA SER A 192 -10.27 -13.52 -9.34
C SER A 192 -9.53 -14.82 -8.97
N LEU A 193 -9.30 -15.69 -9.97
CA LEU A 193 -8.55 -16.93 -9.77
C LEU A 193 -7.11 -16.64 -9.34
N THR A 194 -6.46 -15.67 -9.95
CA THR A 194 -5.07 -15.29 -9.67
C THR A 194 -4.91 -14.77 -8.25
N THR A 195 -5.86 -13.94 -7.77
CA THR A 195 -5.89 -13.43 -6.41
C THR A 195 -5.98 -14.56 -5.37
N ALA A 196 -6.67 -15.65 -5.67
CA ALA A 196 -6.76 -16.82 -4.77
C ALA A 196 -5.49 -17.70 -4.76
N ILE A 197 -4.71 -17.72 -5.84
CA ILE A 197 -3.53 -18.59 -5.96
C ILE A 197 -2.43 -18.21 -4.95
N THR A 198 -2.11 -16.92 -4.84
CA THR A 198 -1.01 -16.42 -3.98
C THR A 198 -1.16 -16.83 -2.50
N PRO A 199 -2.29 -16.56 -1.82
CA PRO A 199 -2.44 -16.92 -0.41
C PRO A 199 -2.43 -18.44 -0.22
N VAL A 200 -3.08 -19.21 -1.10
CA VAL A 200 -3.11 -20.67 -1.05
C VAL A 200 -1.69 -21.25 -1.17
N LEU A 201 -0.93 -20.84 -2.19
CA LEU A 201 0.45 -21.30 -2.37
C LEU A 201 1.34 -20.87 -1.20
N SER A 202 1.14 -19.67 -0.65
CA SER A 202 1.90 -19.18 0.49
C SER A 202 1.62 -19.97 1.76
N ILE A 203 0.36 -20.31 2.03
CA ILE A 203 -0.03 -21.20 3.14
C ILE A 203 0.60 -22.58 2.96
N LEU A 204 0.53 -23.18 1.76
CA LEU A 204 1.14 -24.47 1.48
C LEU A 204 2.66 -24.46 1.66
N MET A 205 3.34 -23.41 1.17
CA MET A 205 4.77 -23.22 1.41
C MET A 205 5.08 -23.09 2.90
N ILE A 206 4.20 -22.40 3.65
CA ILE A 206 4.37 -22.26 5.09
C ILE A 206 4.23 -23.61 5.77
N ILE A 207 3.13 -24.35 5.54
CA ILE A 207 2.90 -25.67 6.15
C ILE A 207 4.05 -26.64 5.82
N ASN A 208 4.49 -26.67 4.56
CA ASN A 208 5.63 -27.49 4.14
C ASN A 208 6.94 -27.09 4.83
N GLY A 209 7.14 -25.81 5.12
CA GLY A 209 8.28 -25.31 5.89
C GLY A 209 8.31 -25.84 7.33
N ILE A 210 7.17 -25.81 8.05
CA ILE A 210 6.99 -26.35 9.41
C ILE A 210 7.30 -27.84 9.36
N ALA A 211 6.66 -28.55 8.42
CA ALA A 211 6.77 -30.00 8.34
C ALA A 211 8.21 -30.47 8.06
N ARG A 212 9.01 -29.64 7.40
CA ARG A 212 10.41 -29.94 7.06
C ARG A 212 11.44 -29.28 7.99
N ASN A 213 11.00 -28.61 9.06
CA ASN A 213 11.85 -27.79 9.93
C ASN A 213 12.78 -26.84 9.15
N GLN A 214 12.32 -26.30 8.02
CA GLN A 214 13.08 -25.32 7.24
C GLN A 214 12.89 -23.94 7.86
N GLU A 215 13.96 -23.15 7.94
CA GLU A 215 13.84 -21.75 8.33
C GLU A 215 12.85 -21.04 7.40
N TYR A 216 11.78 -20.54 8.02
CA TYR A 216 10.77 -19.78 7.33
C TYR A 216 11.36 -18.57 6.65
N SER A 217 11.25 -18.55 5.32
CA SER A 217 11.61 -17.36 4.56
C SER A 217 10.57 -16.27 4.84
N GLY A 218 10.96 -15.20 5.52
CA GLY A 218 10.10 -14.03 5.78
C GLY A 218 9.45 -13.45 4.52
N VAL A 219 10.00 -13.74 3.33
CA VAL A 219 9.41 -13.41 2.02
C VAL A 219 8.08 -14.15 1.79
N THR A 220 7.91 -15.38 2.28
CA THR A 220 6.64 -16.12 2.14
C THR A 220 5.56 -15.53 3.05
N ALA A 221 5.92 -15.13 4.26
CA ALA A 221 5.01 -14.39 5.15
C ALA A 221 4.62 -13.03 4.55
N PHE A 222 5.59 -12.32 3.95
CA PHE A 222 5.32 -11.09 3.20
C PHE A 222 4.29 -11.31 2.09
N LEU A 223 4.48 -12.32 1.23
CA LEU A 223 3.56 -12.65 0.14
C LEU A 223 2.16 -13.01 0.65
N LEU A 224 2.08 -13.80 1.74
CA LEU A 224 0.80 -14.16 2.34
C LEU A 224 0.05 -12.93 2.83
N ILE A 225 0.70 -12.10 3.67
CA ILE A 225 0.05 -10.93 4.26
C ILE A 225 -0.32 -9.90 3.17
N SER A 226 0.53 -9.75 2.16
CA SER A 226 0.26 -8.90 0.98
C SER A 226 -0.99 -9.33 0.22
N SER A 227 -1.11 -10.63 -0.05
CA SER A 227 -2.19 -11.17 -0.88
C SER A 227 -3.49 -11.42 -0.11
N LEU A 228 -3.44 -11.58 1.21
CA LEU A 228 -4.63 -11.72 2.03
C LEU A 228 -5.54 -10.50 1.95
N SER A 229 -5.02 -9.26 1.88
CA SER A 229 -5.89 -8.08 1.75
C SER A 229 -6.69 -8.09 0.44
N MET A 230 -6.05 -8.50 -0.66
CA MET A 230 -6.72 -8.66 -1.96
C MET A 230 -7.71 -9.84 -1.98
N PHE A 231 -7.38 -10.91 -1.26
CA PHE A 231 -8.25 -12.06 -1.14
C PHE A 231 -9.49 -11.74 -0.29
N ASP A 232 -9.32 -11.00 0.80
CA ASP A 232 -10.42 -10.49 1.63
C ASP A 232 -11.33 -9.56 0.83
N PHE A 233 -10.74 -8.68 -0.01
CA PHE A 233 -11.51 -7.88 -0.96
C PHE A 233 -12.34 -8.75 -1.91
N LEU A 234 -11.73 -9.78 -2.51
CA LEU A 234 -12.43 -10.70 -3.42
C LEU A 234 -13.56 -11.46 -2.72
N ILE A 235 -13.34 -11.97 -1.51
CA ILE A 235 -14.38 -12.64 -0.71
C ILE A 235 -15.53 -11.67 -0.42
N SER A 236 -15.20 -10.45 0.00
CA SER A 236 -16.19 -9.42 0.35
C SER A 236 -17.03 -9.05 -0.88
N LEU A 237 -16.39 -8.85 -2.03
CA LEU A 237 -17.06 -8.57 -3.30
C LEU A 237 -17.96 -9.73 -3.75
N THR A 238 -17.46 -10.97 -3.67
CA THR A 238 -18.23 -12.16 -4.06
C THR A 238 -19.44 -12.35 -3.14
N SER A 239 -19.25 -12.17 -1.83
CA SER A 239 -20.32 -12.29 -0.83
C SER A 239 -21.40 -11.24 -1.05
N TRP A 240 -21.01 -10.02 -1.41
CA TRP A 240 -21.93 -8.96 -1.79
C TRP A 240 -22.76 -9.33 -3.02
N PHE A 241 -22.13 -9.81 -4.11
CA PHE A 241 -22.86 -10.24 -5.30
C PHE A 241 -23.83 -11.39 -5.03
N LEU A 242 -23.45 -12.36 -4.21
CA LEU A 242 -24.33 -13.47 -3.84
C LEU A 242 -25.55 -12.98 -3.04
N SER A 243 -25.36 -11.97 -2.18
CA SER A 243 -26.42 -11.36 -1.38
C SER A 243 -27.47 -10.62 -2.20
N LEU A 244 -27.11 -10.15 -3.41
CA LEU A 244 -28.00 -9.35 -4.26
C LEU A 244 -28.99 -10.17 -5.10
N GLY A 245 -28.88 -11.50 -5.20
CA GLY A 245 -29.77 -12.20 -6.13
C GLY A 245 -29.82 -13.73 -6.13
N PHE A 246 -29.07 -14.43 -5.29
CA PHE A 246 -28.98 -15.89 -5.44
C PHE A 246 -29.21 -16.72 -4.18
N VAL A 247 -29.01 -16.15 -2.98
CA VAL A 247 -29.14 -16.90 -1.73
C VAL A 247 -29.74 -16.00 -0.65
N GLU A 248 -30.78 -16.47 0.04
CA GLU A 248 -31.25 -15.86 1.29
C GLU A 248 -30.12 -15.94 2.32
N MET A 249 -29.37 -14.85 2.46
CA MET A 249 -28.30 -14.75 3.44
C MET A 249 -28.90 -14.39 4.81
N PRO A 250 -28.38 -14.96 5.92
CA PRO A 250 -28.73 -14.54 7.27
C PRO A 250 -28.61 -13.01 7.43
N GLU A 251 -29.60 -12.38 8.07
CA GLU A 251 -29.66 -10.91 8.26
C GLU A 251 -28.38 -10.34 8.87
N PHE A 252 -27.77 -11.04 9.82
CA PHE A 252 -26.52 -10.57 10.43
C PHE A 252 -25.39 -10.45 9.40
N LEU A 253 -25.30 -11.35 8.41
CA LEU A 253 -24.26 -11.27 7.36
C LEU A 253 -24.48 -10.07 6.43
N LEU A 254 -25.74 -9.71 6.17
CA LEU A 254 -26.07 -8.54 5.35
C LEU A 254 -25.58 -7.22 5.97
N ASP A 255 -25.51 -7.13 7.31
CA ASP A 255 -24.96 -5.96 8.00
C ASP A 255 -23.41 -5.96 8.01
N PHE A 256 -22.78 -7.13 8.10
CA PHE A 256 -21.32 -7.24 8.17
C PHE A 256 -20.62 -7.11 6.81
N ILE A 257 -21.17 -7.70 5.75
CA ILE A 257 -20.54 -7.73 4.41
C ILE A 257 -20.19 -6.32 3.90
N PRO A 258 -21.10 -5.32 3.88
CA PRO A 258 -20.75 -3.97 3.45
C PRO A 258 -19.61 -3.38 4.29
N SER A 259 -19.60 -3.61 5.61
CA SER A 259 -18.51 -3.12 6.47
C SER A 259 -17.15 -3.74 6.09
N PHE A 260 -17.11 -5.03 5.74
CA PHE A 260 -15.88 -5.69 5.27
C PHE A 260 -15.44 -5.20 3.89
N VAL A 261 -16.38 -5.04 2.94
CA VAL A 261 -16.09 -4.46 1.62
C VAL A 261 -15.45 -3.08 1.79
N VAL A 262 -15.98 -2.27 2.70
CA VAL A 262 -15.48 -0.92 3.00
C VAL A 262 -14.08 -0.94 3.56
N VAL A 263 -13.80 -1.80 4.54
CA VAL A 263 -12.44 -1.91 5.12
C VAL A 263 -11.47 -2.40 4.05
N ALA A 264 -11.85 -3.40 3.25
CA ALA A 264 -11.01 -3.92 2.18
C ALA A 264 -10.71 -2.85 1.12
N TRP A 265 -11.71 -2.05 0.74
CA TRP A 265 -11.54 -0.93 -0.19
C TRP A 265 -10.59 0.13 0.35
N ASN A 266 -10.77 0.54 1.61
CA ASN A 266 -9.86 1.49 2.25
C ASN A 266 -8.43 0.93 2.39
N MET A 267 -8.27 -0.38 2.60
CA MET A 267 -6.94 -0.99 2.63
C MET A 267 -6.23 -0.94 1.28
N GLU A 268 -6.98 -0.97 0.17
CA GLU A 268 -6.41 -0.81 -1.17
C GLU A 268 -5.87 0.61 -1.40
N ASP A 269 -6.61 1.65 -0.99
CA ASP A 269 -6.15 3.05 -1.05
C ASP A 269 -4.84 3.30 -0.27
N PHE A 270 -4.54 2.47 0.73
CA PHE A 270 -3.30 2.55 1.53
C PHE A 270 -2.32 1.41 1.24
N ARG A 271 -2.52 0.67 0.15
CA ARG A 271 -1.80 -0.56 -0.11
C ARG A 271 -0.30 -0.35 -0.19
N PHE A 272 0.17 0.65 -0.95
CA PHE A 272 1.59 0.87 -1.16
C PHE A 272 2.40 1.14 0.13
N PRO A 273 2.03 2.08 1.01
CA PRO A 273 2.73 2.26 2.29
C PRO A 273 2.60 1.02 3.19
N LEU A 274 1.47 0.32 3.18
CA LEU A 274 1.30 -0.93 3.91
C LEU A 274 2.24 -2.02 3.39
N LEU A 275 2.46 -2.12 2.08
CA LEU A 275 3.42 -3.05 1.49
C LEU A 275 4.86 -2.73 1.90
N CYS A 276 5.24 -1.46 1.90
CA CYS A 276 6.56 -1.02 2.37
C CYS A 276 6.79 -1.37 3.84
N LEU A 277 5.78 -1.10 4.68
CA LEU A 277 5.82 -1.43 6.11
C LEU A 277 5.89 -2.96 6.31
N ARG A 278 5.03 -3.73 5.65
CA ARG A 278 5.00 -5.19 5.70
C ARG A 278 6.33 -5.79 5.25
N ALA A 279 6.94 -5.29 4.17
CA ALA A 279 8.24 -5.74 3.71
C ALA A 279 9.32 -5.54 4.78
N THR A 280 9.32 -4.36 5.43
CA THR A 280 10.26 -4.03 6.51
C THR A 280 10.04 -4.89 7.75
N LEU A 281 8.80 -5.19 8.12
CA LEU A 281 8.50 -5.95 9.34
C LEU A 281 8.72 -7.45 9.17
N THR A 282 8.39 -8.01 8.01
CA THR A 282 8.36 -9.47 7.78
C THR A 282 9.67 -10.03 7.23
N VAL A 283 10.37 -9.28 6.37
CA VAL A 283 11.60 -9.75 5.72
C VAL A 283 12.80 -9.39 6.58
N SER A 284 13.30 -10.36 7.36
CA SER A 284 14.35 -10.17 8.37
C SER A 284 15.60 -9.44 7.88
N ASP A 285 16.07 -9.73 6.66
CA ASP A 285 17.24 -9.06 6.07
C ASP A 285 16.97 -7.56 5.82
N ILE A 286 15.80 -7.24 5.24
CA ILE A 286 15.39 -5.85 4.98
C ILE A 286 15.18 -5.13 6.30
N ARG A 287 14.52 -5.77 7.26
CA ARG A 287 14.31 -5.26 8.62
C ARG A 287 15.62 -4.84 9.29
N ARG A 288 16.60 -5.73 9.29
CA ARG A 288 17.93 -5.47 9.86
C ARG A 288 18.64 -4.34 9.14
N ALA A 289 18.56 -4.29 7.81
CA ALA A 289 19.16 -3.22 7.03
C ALA A 289 18.55 -1.86 7.38
N VAL A 290 17.22 -1.75 7.36
CA VAL A 290 16.48 -0.51 7.65
C VAL A 290 16.74 -0.03 9.08
N PHE A 291 16.58 -0.91 10.08
CA PHE A 291 16.81 -0.50 11.47
C PHE A 291 18.26 -0.12 11.74
N SER A 292 19.24 -0.82 11.14
CA SER A 292 20.66 -0.44 11.25
C SER A 292 20.90 0.97 10.70
N THR A 293 20.34 1.30 9.54
CA THR A 293 20.51 2.63 8.92
C THR A 293 19.78 3.72 9.71
N ILE A 294 18.60 3.44 10.26
CA ILE A 294 17.89 4.38 11.14
C ILE A 294 18.70 4.64 12.41
N THR A 295 19.18 3.57 13.08
CA THR A 295 20.01 3.70 14.28
C THR A 295 21.29 4.49 14.00
N GLU A 296 22.01 4.17 12.92
CA GLU A 296 23.20 4.92 12.49
C GLU A 296 22.90 6.42 12.29
N SER A 297 21.77 6.74 11.65
CA SER A 297 21.36 8.13 11.39
C SER A 297 21.01 8.86 12.68
N ILE A 298 20.31 8.21 13.62
CA ILE A 298 19.99 8.78 14.94
C ILE A 298 21.28 9.01 15.74
N THR A 299 22.19 8.04 15.79
CA THR A 299 23.48 8.18 16.48
C THR A 299 24.29 9.34 15.91
N MET A 300 24.32 9.50 14.58
CA MET A 300 25.02 10.62 13.94
C MET A 300 24.38 11.98 14.26
N LEU A 301 23.05 12.07 14.33
CA LEU A 301 22.35 13.28 14.72
C LEU A 301 22.59 13.65 16.18
N CYS A 302 22.65 12.66 17.08
CA CYS A 302 22.96 12.87 18.49
C CYS A 302 24.42 13.30 18.69
N SER A 303 25.38 12.59 18.07
CA SER A 303 26.81 12.93 18.20
C SER A 303 27.13 14.33 17.64
N THR A 304 26.43 14.76 16.60
CA THR A 304 26.60 16.12 16.04
C THR A 304 26.09 17.20 17.00
N LYS A 305 25.03 16.92 17.77
CA LYS A 305 24.54 17.84 18.81
C LYS A 305 25.51 17.94 19.97
N ASP A 306 26.10 16.82 20.39
CA ASP A 306 27.07 16.80 21.50
C ASP A 306 28.34 17.58 21.13
N ASN A 307 28.90 17.34 19.93
CA ASN A 307 30.07 18.08 19.45
C ASN A 307 29.80 19.59 19.30
N LYS A 308 28.59 19.98 18.87
CA LYS A 308 28.22 21.39 18.74
C LYS A 308 27.98 22.06 20.09
N LYS A 309 27.45 21.33 21.09
CA LYS A 309 27.32 21.80 22.47
C LYS A 309 28.70 22.01 23.10
N GLU A 310 29.63 21.08 22.87
CA GLU A 310 31.01 21.17 23.32
C GLU A 310 31.76 22.35 22.68
N GLU A 311 31.58 22.60 21.38
CA GLU A 311 32.20 23.74 20.69
C GLU A 311 31.63 25.10 21.17
N VAL A 312 30.33 25.18 21.48
CA VAL A 312 29.71 26.39 22.05
C VAL A 312 30.17 26.63 23.48
N LEU A 313 30.31 25.58 24.29
CA LEU A 313 30.87 25.66 25.64
C LEU A 313 32.34 26.11 25.63
N LEU A 314 33.14 25.57 24.70
CA LEU A 314 34.53 25.99 24.53
C LEU A 314 34.64 27.47 24.12
N LYS A 315 33.78 27.93 23.19
CA LYS A 315 33.74 29.35 22.80
C LYS A 315 33.24 30.27 23.90
N SER A 316 32.26 29.86 24.72
CA SER A 316 31.76 30.70 25.83
C SER A 316 32.80 30.85 26.95
N VAL A 317 33.57 29.79 27.23
CA VAL A 317 34.73 29.84 28.16
C VAL A 317 35.83 30.77 27.64
N GLU A 318 36.01 30.86 26.33
CA GLU A 318 37.05 31.70 25.72
C GLU A 318 36.66 33.20 25.65
N THR A 319 35.37 33.52 25.47
CA THR A 319 34.89 34.91 25.43
C THR A 319 34.56 35.54 26.79
N ASP A 320 34.15 34.75 27.79
CA ASP A 320 33.94 35.24 29.15
C ASP A 320 35.06 34.70 30.05
N GLY A 321 36.17 35.46 30.12
CA GLY A 321 37.31 35.21 31.02
C GLY A 321 36.99 35.28 32.52
N ARG A 322 35.73 35.09 32.91
CA ARG A 322 35.26 34.98 34.29
C ARG A 322 33.89 34.31 34.38
N LEU A 323 33.71 33.15 33.74
CA LEU A 323 32.55 32.29 34.04
C LEU A 323 32.79 31.58 35.38
N ASP A 324 31.91 31.84 36.34
CA ASP A 324 31.91 31.23 37.68
C ASP A 324 31.68 29.71 37.56
N LYS A 325 32.79 28.97 37.52
CA LYS A 325 32.88 27.52 37.31
C LYS A 325 31.87 26.72 38.16
N THR A 326 31.55 27.26 39.33
CA THR A 326 30.61 26.72 40.31
C THR A 326 29.16 26.65 39.81
N ARG A 327 28.72 27.57 38.95
CA ARG A 327 27.34 27.57 38.41
C ARG A 327 27.20 26.58 37.25
N LEU A 328 28.25 26.43 36.45
CA LEU A 328 28.28 25.51 35.32
C LEU A 328 28.33 24.05 35.78
N ASP A 329 29.12 23.74 36.82
CA ASP A 329 29.19 22.40 37.38
C ASP A 329 27.83 21.95 37.96
N ASN A 330 27.05 22.87 38.55
CA ASN A 330 25.70 22.58 39.05
C ASN A 330 24.68 22.34 37.92
N GLU A 331 24.72 23.12 36.82
CA GLU A 331 23.81 22.93 35.68
C GLU A 331 24.12 21.64 34.90
N ILE A 332 25.39 21.23 34.81
CA ILE A 332 25.80 19.96 34.21
C ILE A 332 25.33 18.78 35.08
N GLN A 333 25.48 18.89 36.40
CA GLN A 333 25.08 17.83 37.33
C GLN A 333 23.54 17.64 37.36
N GLU A 334 22.77 18.71 37.21
CA GLU A 334 21.31 18.65 37.09
C GLU A 334 20.86 18.02 35.75
N PHE A 335 21.58 18.31 34.66
CA PHE A 335 21.30 17.74 33.35
C PHE A 335 21.63 16.24 33.27
N ASP A 336 22.74 15.80 33.87
CA ASP A 336 23.10 14.37 33.95
C ASP A 336 22.12 13.57 34.84
N HIS A 337 21.59 14.19 35.89
CA HIS A 337 20.53 13.59 36.71
C HIS A 337 19.21 13.45 35.95
N LEU A 338 18.86 14.41 35.09
CA LEU A 338 17.70 14.32 34.20
C LEU A 338 17.88 13.27 33.10
N LEU A 339 19.08 13.16 32.50
CA LEU A 339 19.35 12.15 31.47
C LEU A 339 19.30 10.74 32.07
N SER A 340 19.96 10.53 33.22
CA SER A 340 19.99 9.22 33.87
C SER A 340 18.61 8.75 34.33
N SER A 341 17.72 9.65 34.76
CA SER A 341 16.34 9.30 35.11
C SER A 341 15.50 8.87 33.89
N VAL A 342 15.65 9.56 32.76
CA VAL A 342 14.97 9.20 31.49
C VAL A 342 15.45 7.85 30.95
N PHE A 343 16.76 7.56 31.03
CA PHE A 343 17.30 6.27 30.60
C PHE A 343 16.94 5.12 31.57
N ALA A 344 16.85 5.39 32.87
CA ALA A 344 16.37 4.41 33.84
C ALA A 344 14.90 4.03 33.58
N GLU A 345 14.02 5.01 33.32
CA GLU A 345 12.62 4.76 32.97
C GLU A 345 12.46 3.98 31.66
N SER A 346 13.29 4.26 30.65
CA SER A 346 13.28 3.53 29.37
C SER A 346 13.76 2.08 29.52
N ASN A 347 14.77 1.83 30.36
CA ASN A 347 15.25 0.47 30.62
C ASN A 347 14.29 -0.34 31.49
N GLU A 348 13.58 0.30 32.42
CA GLU A 348 12.57 -0.38 33.23
C GLU A 348 11.34 -0.79 32.39
N ARG A 349 10.93 0.01 31.41
CA ARG A 349 9.89 -0.38 30.43
C ARG A 349 10.34 -1.54 29.55
N ASN A 350 11.55 -1.47 28.98
CA ASN A 350 12.09 -2.55 28.15
C ASN A 350 12.30 -3.87 28.92
N SER A 351 12.61 -3.80 30.22
CA SER A 351 12.74 -4.97 31.09
C SER A 351 11.38 -5.63 31.38
N LYS A 352 10.33 -4.83 31.63
CA LYS A 352 8.96 -5.33 31.84
C LYS A 352 8.38 -5.96 30.57
N ASP A 353 8.66 -5.39 29.40
CA ASP A 353 8.24 -5.95 28.12
C ASP A 353 8.98 -7.26 27.77
N HIS A 354 10.25 -7.41 28.19
CA HIS A 354 10.99 -8.67 28.04
C HIS A 354 10.56 -9.77 29.02
N LEU A 355 10.02 -9.41 30.19
CA LEU A 355 9.48 -10.37 31.17
C LEU A 355 8.09 -10.87 30.78
N LEU A 356 7.23 -10.02 30.18
CA LEU A 356 5.91 -10.43 29.67
C LEU A 356 5.98 -11.34 28.45
N ILE A 357 7.06 -11.28 27.65
CA ILE A 357 7.29 -12.17 26.50
C ILE A 357 7.86 -13.54 26.94
N ARG A 358 8.24 -13.72 28.22
CA ARG A 358 8.79 -14.98 28.74
C ARG A 358 7.81 -15.80 29.58
N GLU A 359 6.67 -15.23 29.96
CA GLU A 359 5.59 -15.90 30.71
C GLU A 359 4.33 -16.20 29.87
N HIS A 360 4.37 -15.95 28.56
CA HIS A 360 3.43 -16.45 27.56
C HIS A 360 4.19 -17.17 26.45
#